data_AF-A0A6G1CEA6-F1
#
_entry.id   AF-A0A6G1CEA6-F1
#
_cell.length_a   1.000
_cell.length_b   1.000
_cell.length_c   1.000
_cell.angle_alpha   90.00
_cell.angle_beta   90.00
_cell.angle_gamma   90.00
#
_symmetry.space_group_name_H-M   'P 1'
#
loop_
_entity.id
_entity.type
_entity.pdbx_description
1 polymer ?
#
loop_
_entity_poly.entity_id
_entity_poly.type
_entity_poly.pdbx_seq_one_letter_code
_entity_poly.pdbx_strand_id
1 'polypeptide(L)'
;MAAAYIKQLKGRIDELKKRKQQAAAVTSSGNGDSKGMPVVEVWCQEGTLDVAVVSEAAAVGSDRAVRLHEVIVVLEEEDAEVMNASFSVVGDKMFYTLHS
;
A
#
# COMPACT_ATOMS: atom_id res chain seq x y z
N MET A 1 43.76 -2.34 20.12
CA MET A 1 43.08 -2.84 18.91
C MET A 1 41.55 -2.93 19.08
N ALA A 2 40.99 -3.49 20.16
CA ALA A 2 39.52 -3.62 20.32
C ALA A 2 38.74 -2.29 20.54
N ALA A 3 39.32 -1.32 21.25
CA ALA A 3 38.66 -0.04 21.54
C ALA A 3 38.37 0.81 20.29
N ALA A 4 39.20 0.70 19.25
CA ALA A 4 38.99 1.39 17.97
C ALA A 4 37.75 0.85 17.24
N TYR A 5 37.55 -0.47 17.27
CA TYR A 5 36.39 -1.12 16.67
C TYR A 5 35.08 -0.74 17.37
N ILE A 6 35.09 -0.68 18.71
CA ILE A 6 33.94 -0.22 19.50
C ILE A 6 33.57 1.23 19.16
N LYS A 7 34.58 2.10 18.98
CA LYS A 7 34.36 3.51 18.61
C LYS A 7 33.76 3.64 17.21
N GLN A 8 34.26 2.86 16.24
CA GLN A 8 33.71 2.83 14.88
C GLN A 8 32.28 2.30 14.86
N LEU A 9 31.97 1.26 15.63
CA LEU A 9 30.65 0.66 15.67
C LEU A 9 29.60 1.63 16.23
N LYS A 10 29.94 2.35 17.31
CA LYS A 10 29.07 3.40 17.86
C LYS A 10 28.76 4.50 16.85
N GLY A 11 29.79 5.00 16.14
CA GLY A 11 29.59 6.02 15.10
C GLY A 11 28.66 5.57 13.98
N ARG A 12 28.80 4.32 13.52
CA ARG A 12 27.91 3.74 12.49
C ARG A 12 26.46 3.60 12.96
N ILE A 13 26.25 3.23 14.22
CA ILE A 13 24.91 3.11 14.81
C ILE A 13 24.23 4.48 14.89
N ASP A 14 24.95 5.53 15.28
CA ASP A 14 24.40 6.88 15.37
C ASP A 14 24.07 7.45 13.99
N GLU A 15 24.91 7.20 12.99
CA GLU A 15 24.65 7.57 11.59
C GLU A 15 23.42 6.84 11.04
N LEU A 16 23.28 5.53 11.31
CA LEU A 16 22.11 4.74 10.94
C LEU A 16 20.83 5.23 11.62
N LYS A 17 20.89 5.58 12.91
CA LYS A 17 19.74 6.16 13.64
C LYS A 17 19.34 7.51 13.05
N LYS A 18 20.30 8.38 12.74
CA LYS A 18 20.04 9.68 12.12
C LYS A 18 19.41 9.53 10.74
N ARG A 19 19.93 8.61 9.91
CA ARG A 19 19.33 8.29 8.59
C ARG A 19 17.92 7.73 8.73
N LYS A 20 17.65 6.86 9.70
CA LYS A 20 16.30 6.33 9.98
C LYS A 20 15.34 7.45 10.39
N GLN A 21 15.76 8.37 11.24
CA GLN A 21 14.95 9.53 11.65
C GLN A 21 14.69 10.48 10.48
N GLN A 22 15.68 10.71 9.62
CA GLN A 22 15.50 11.52 8.41
C GLN A 22 14.57 10.84 7.40
N ALA A 23 14.70 9.53 7.19
CA ALA A 23 13.79 8.76 6.35
C ALA A 23 12.35 8.75 6.90
N ALA A 24 12.20 8.63 8.23
CA ALA A 24 10.89 8.75 8.89
C ALA A 24 10.30 10.17 8.80
N ALA A 25 11.15 11.21 8.78
CA ALA A 25 10.73 12.59 8.57
C ALA A 25 10.34 12.87 7.10
N VAL A 26 10.95 12.17 6.14
CA VAL A 26 10.55 12.24 4.72
C VAL A 26 9.20 11.57 4.50
N THR A 27 8.89 10.46 5.18
CA THR A 27 7.53 9.88 5.17
C THR A 27 6.50 10.77 5.86
N SER A 28 6.89 11.67 6.77
CA SER A 28 5.98 12.67 7.35
C SER A 28 5.93 14.01 6.62
N SER A 29 6.78 14.22 5.60
CA SER A 29 6.88 15.48 4.85
C SER A 29 6.36 15.38 3.40
N GLY A 30 5.77 14.23 3.03
CA GLY A 30 4.90 14.12 1.87
C GLY A 30 3.57 14.78 2.19
N ASN A 31 3.53 16.11 2.05
CA ASN A 31 2.35 16.95 2.18
C ASN A 31 1.42 16.72 0.96
N GLY A 32 0.89 15.50 0.86
CA GLY A 32 -0.15 15.09 -0.07
C GLY A 32 -1.22 14.38 0.75
N ASP A 33 -2.45 14.83 0.57
CA ASP A 33 -3.67 14.41 1.24
C ASP A 33 -4.02 12.94 0.91
N SER A 34 -3.16 11.98 1.29
CA SER A 34 -3.34 10.54 1.05
C SER A 34 -4.29 9.89 2.04
N LYS A 35 -4.80 10.66 3.00
CA LYS A 35 -5.86 10.22 3.91
C LYS A 35 -7.14 10.01 3.09
N GLY A 36 -7.52 8.75 2.89
CA GLY A 36 -8.64 8.36 2.04
C GLY A 36 -8.33 8.11 0.57
N MET A 37 -7.05 8.09 0.13
CA MET A 37 -6.72 7.58 -1.22
C MET A 37 -6.70 6.04 -1.19
N PRO A 38 -7.34 5.36 -2.16
CA PRO A 38 -7.26 3.92 -2.28
C PRO A 38 -5.83 3.50 -2.65
N VAL A 39 -5.37 2.41 -2.05
CA VAL A 39 -4.11 1.74 -2.41
C VAL A 39 -4.46 0.54 -3.28
N VAL A 40 -3.80 0.41 -4.42
CA VAL A 40 -3.98 -0.69 -5.36
C VAL A 40 -2.64 -1.40 -5.54
N GLU A 41 -2.61 -2.69 -5.28
CA GLU A 41 -1.50 -3.58 -5.57
C GLU A 41 -1.91 -4.57 -6.65
N VAL A 42 -1.00 -4.84 -7.57
CA VAL A 42 -1.23 -5.72 -8.72
C VAL A 42 -0.05 -6.68 -8.82
N TRP A 43 -0.34 -7.97 -8.86
CA TRP A 43 0.62 -9.04 -9.07
C TRP A 43 0.28 -9.81 -10.34
N CYS A 44 1.28 -10.12 -11.14
CA CYS A 44 1.11 -10.93 -12.34
C CYS A 44 1.94 -12.20 -12.20
N GLN A 45 1.31 -13.36 -12.30
CA GLN A 45 1.98 -14.67 -12.27
C GLN A 45 1.39 -15.61 -13.33
N GLU A 46 2.26 -16.20 -14.14
CA GLU A 46 1.90 -17.27 -15.09
C GLU A 46 0.73 -16.93 -16.04
N GLY A 47 0.53 -15.65 -16.36
CA GLY A 47 -0.56 -15.18 -17.22
C GLY A 47 -1.86 -14.87 -16.49
N THR A 48 -1.88 -14.97 -15.15
CA THR A 48 -2.97 -14.52 -14.29
C THR A 48 -2.61 -13.19 -13.60
N LEU A 49 -3.64 -12.41 -13.25
CA LEU A 49 -3.55 -11.12 -12.60
C LEU A 49 -4.28 -11.16 -11.26
N ASP A 50 -3.54 -10.94 -10.17
CA ASP A 50 -4.09 -10.71 -8.85
C ASP A 50 -4.13 -9.21 -8.56
N VAL A 51 -5.29 -8.70 -8.20
CA VAL A 51 -5.50 -7.29 -7.84
C VAL A 51 -5.99 -7.19 -6.41
N ALA A 52 -5.24 -6.48 -5.57
CA ALA A 52 -5.62 -6.16 -4.20
C ALA A 52 -5.87 -4.66 -4.06
N VAL A 53 -7.07 -4.28 -3.66
CA VAL A 53 -7.45 -2.88 -3.45
C VAL A 53 -7.84 -2.67 -1.99
N VAL A 54 -7.24 -1.66 -1.36
CA VAL A 54 -7.55 -1.24 0.00
C VAL A 54 -8.02 0.21 -0.03
N SER A 55 -9.24 0.46 0.41
CA SER A 55 -9.79 1.81 0.50
C SER A 55 -10.35 2.09 1.90
N GLU A 56 -10.46 3.36 2.26
CA GLU A 56 -11.23 3.74 3.44
C GLU A 56 -12.73 3.57 3.14
N ALA A 57 -13.49 3.06 4.11
CA ALA A 57 -14.93 3.02 4.06
C ALA A 57 -15.42 4.47 4.11
N ALA A 58 -16.00 4.94 3.01
CA ALA A 58 -16.50 6.30 2.93
C ALA A 58 -17.48 6.58 4.07
N ALA A 59 -17.26 7.68 4.80
CA ALA A 59 -18.29 8.25 5.65
C ALA A 59 -19.52 8.56 4.79
N VAL A 60 -20.71 8.36 5.36
CA VAL A 60 -22.00 8.59 4.66
C VAL A 60 -21.98 9.96 3.96
N GLY A 61 -22.05 9.95 2.62
CA GLY A 61 -22.03 11.16 1.78
C GLY A 61 -20.71 11.49 1.09
N SER A 62 -19.66 10.67 1.23
CA SER A 62 -18.39 10.82 0.49
C SER A 62 -18.31 9.85 -0.68
N ASP A 63 -18.16 10.35 -1.92
CA ASP A 63 -18.00 9.54 -3.15
C ASP A 63 -16.54 9.10 -3.38
N ARG A 64 -15.75 9.03 -2.31
CA ARG A 64 -14.30 8.80 -2.38
C ARG A 64 -13.89 7.33 -2.26
N ALA A 65 -14.84 6.43 -2.02
CA ALA A 65 -14.58 5.00 -1.90
C ALA A 65 -14.64 4.31 -3.26
N VAL A 66 -13.58 3.54 -3.57
CA VAL A 66 -13.55 2.68 -4.76
C VAL A 66 -14.57 1.56 -4.58
N ARG A 67 -15.42 1.36 -5.59
CA ARG A 67 -16.42 0.30 -5.59
C ARG A 67 -15.88 -0.91 -6.35
N LEU A 68 -16.19 -2.12 -5.86
CA LEU A 68 -15.73 -3.35 -6.50
C LEU A 68 -16.10 -3.44 -7.99
N HIS A 69 -17.31 -3.01 -8.37
CA HIS A 69 -17.74 -3.08 -9.77
C HIS A 69 -16.90 -2.19 -10.69
N GLU A 70 -16.33 -1.07 -10.19
CA GLU A 70 -15.45 -0.20 -10.98
C GLU A 70 -14.14 -0.93 -11.29
N VAL A 71 -13.62 -1.68 -10.32
CA VAL A 71 -12.41 -2.49 -10.51
C VAL A 71 -12.66 -3.61 -11.52
N ILE A 72 -13.83 -4.26 -11.45
CA ILE A 72 -14.21 -5.32 -12.41
C ILE A 72 -14.36 -4.76 -13.83
N VAL A 73 -15.03 -3.61 -13.99
CA VAL A 73 -15.19 -2.98 -15.32
C VAL A 73 -13.83 -2.68 -15.95
N VAL A 74 -12.88 -2.16 -15.18
CA VAL A 74 -11.53 -1.88 -15.70
C VAL A 74 -10.81 -3.17 -16.14
N LEU A 75 -11.01 -4.28 -15.42
CA LEU A 75 -10.45 -5.57 -15.82
C LEU A 75 -11.11 -6.09 -17.12
N GLU A 76 -12.43 -5.99 -17.23
CA GLU A 76 -13.16 -6.41 -18.43
C GLU A 76 -12.81 -5.54 -19.66
N GLU A 77 -12.59 -4.24 -19.48
CA GLU A 77 -12.12 -3.33 -20.54
C GLU A 77 -10.74 -3.70 -21.07
N GLU A 78 -9.93 -4.40 -20.29
CA GLU A 78 -8.59 -4.90 -20.66
C GLU A 78 -8.61 -6.38 -21.08
N ASP A 79 -9.79 -6.92 -21.45
CA ASP A 79 -10.00 -8.33 -21.85
C ASP A 79 -9.58 -9.36 -20.77
N ALA A 80 -9.55 -8.95 -19.49
CA ALA A 80 -9.21 -9.82 -18.37
C ALA A 80 -10.48 -10.49 -17.78
N GLU A 81 -10.49 -11.82 -17.71
CA GLU A 81 -11.62 -12.59 -17.18
C GLU A 81 -11.51 -12.76 -15.66
N VAL A 82 -12.36 -12.07 -14.90
CA VAL A 82 -12.36 -12.18 -13.44
C VAL A 82 -12.87 -13.56 -13.01
N MET A 83 -11.96 -14.45 -12.61
CA MET A 83 -12.27 -15.80 -12.12
C MET A 83 -12.82 -15.79 -10.69
N ASN A 84 -12.26 -14.93 -9.84
CA ASN A 84 -12.65 -14.83 -8.43
C ASN A 84 -12.54 -13.39 -7.93
N ALA A 85 -13.48 -13.00 -7.07
CA ALA A 85 -13.45 -11.72 -6.37
C ALA A 85 -13.92 -11.93 -4.93
N SER A 86 -13.14 -11.41 -3.99
CA SER A 86 -13.46 -11.40 -2.57
C SER A 86 -13.51 -9.97 -2.05
N PHE A 87 -14.43 -9.74 -1.12
CA PHE A 87 -14.63 -8.46 -0.47
C PHE A 87 -14.71 -8.65 1.03
N SER A 88 -14.04 -7.76 1.77
CA SER A 88 -14.19 -7.69 3.22
C SER A 88 -14.08 -6.26 3.73
N VAL A 89 -14.65 -6.03 4.92
CA VAL A 89 -14.56 -4.74 5.63
C VAL A 89 -14.00 -5.01 7.01
N VAL A 90 -12.92 -4.32 7.37
CA VAL A 90 -12.30 -4.41 8.70
C VAL A 90 -12.17 -3.00 9.25
N GLY A 91 -12.95 -2.68 10.29
CA GLY A 91 -13.00 -1.33 10.85
C GLY A 91 -13.53 -0.32 9.83
N ASP A 92 -12.73 0.69 9.52
CA ASP A 92 -12.98 1.74 8.53
C ASP A 92 -12.31 1.46 7.19
N LYS A 93 -11.93 0.20 6.90
CA LYS A 93 -11.25 -0.17 5.65
C LYS A 93 -12.01 -1.25 4.90
N MET A 94 -12.09 -1.07 3.58
CA MET A 94 -12.59 -2.04 2.63
C MET A 94 -11.42 -2.68 1.90
N PHE A 95 -11.50 -4.00 1.69
CA PHE A 95 -10.50 -4.81 1.02
C PHE A 95 -11.17 -5.58 -0.11
N TYR A 96 -10.60 -5.48 -1.31
CA TYR A 96 -10.97 -6.26 -2.46
C TYR A 96 -9.76 -7.09 -2.89
N THR A 97 -9.96 -8.37 -3.19
CA THR A 97 -8.95 -9.19 -3.86
C THR A 97 -9.61 -9.89 -5.04
N LEU A 98 -9.08 -9.66 -6.23
CA LEU A 98 -9.56 -10.23 -7.48
C LEU A 98 -8.45 -11.09 -8.07
N HIS A 99 -8.85 -12.22 -8.67
CA HIS A 99 -7.99 -13.10 -9.44
C HIS A 99 -8.59 -13.21 -10.84
N SER A 100 -7.78 -12.94 -11.85
CA SER A 100 -8.14 -12.91 -13.26
C SER A 100 -7.14 -13.67 -14.12
#